data_AF-A0A351L937-F1
#
_entry.id   AF-A0A351L937-F1
#
_cell.length_a   1.000
_cell.length_b   1.000
_cell.length_c   1.000
_cell.angle_alpha   90.00
_cell.angle_beta   90.00
_cell.angle_gamma   90.00
#
_symmetry.space_group_name_H-M   'P 1'
#
loop_
_entity.id
_entity.type
_entity.pdbx_description
1 polymer ?
#
loop_
_entity_poly.entity_id
_entity_poly.type
_entity_poly.pdbx_seq_one_letter_code
_entity_poly.pdbx_strand_id
1 'polypeptide(L)'
;AGVVNPVPNPRPTITNVTSTAPNGKFTVGQVIPINITFSENVFVNCTPQLVLETGALDAVVNFSSGSGTNTLTFNYKVGLTDATADLDYLSRTALNLNNGTIEDADGNNAVLTLPTPGTTGSLSANKAIEIPAFNIIAGTNRRDNLTGTNLSDRLIGEQGNDILTGGGGADEFVYKRIQDRADTITDFQPGIDKIVMTNLLASFNYSGSNPIADGIISFSSRGRNTVLLLDPDGADGSALARSYITFRNVSVADLNNPNNNNFVFS
;
A
#
# COMPACT_ATOMS: atom_id res chain seq x y z
N ALA A 1 -31.72 -17.52 49.16
CA ALA A 1 -31.44 -17.52 47.71
C ALA A 1 -30.03 -18.04 47.51
N GLY A 2 -29.85 -19.11 46.74
CA GLY A 2 -28.51 -19.62 46.44
C GLY A 2 -27.74 -18.57 45.65
N VAL A 3 -26.51 -18.29 46.06
CA VAL A 3 -25.58 -17.48 45.27
C VAL A 3 -25.28 -18.32 44.02
N VAL A 4 -25.87 -17.96 42.89
CA VAL A 4 -25.41 -18.49 41.60
C VAL A 4 -24.01 -17.92 41.42
N ASN A 5 -22.98 -18.76 41.56
CA ASN A 5 -21.65 -18.37 41.11
C ASN A 5 -21.78 -18.09 39.60
N PRO A 6 -21.44 -16.88 39.12
CA PRO A 6 -21.43 -16.63 37.70
C PRO A 6 -20.51 -17.65 37.03
N VAL A 7 -20.97 -18.23 35.93
CA VAL A 7 -20.14 -19.12 35.11
C VAL A 7 -18.89 -18.32 34.74
N PRO A 8 -17.66 -18.84 34.93
CA PRO A 8 -16.46 -18.11 34.58
C PRO A 8 -16.52 -17.67 33.11
N ASN A 9 -16.26 -16.38 32.84
CA ASN A 9 -16.16 -15.91 31.46
C ASN A 9 -14.97 -16.64 30.80
N PRO A 10 -15.17 -17.36 29.68
CA PRO A 10 -14.05 -17.96 28.96
C PRO A 10 -13.07 -16.86 28.50
N ARG A 11 -11.82 -17.24 28.24
CA ARG A 11 -10.85 -16.32 27.62
C ARG A 11 -11.27 -16.04 26.18
N PRO A 12 -11.07 -14.80 25.67
CA PRO A 12 -11.26 -14.52 24.25
C PRO A 12 -10.33 -15.40 23.40
N THR A 13 -10.86 -15.96 22.32
CA THR A 13 -10.09 -16.76 21.35
C THR A 13 -10.30 -16.22 19.95
N ILE A 14 -9.29 -16.31 19.09
CA ILE A 14 -9.42 -15.91 17.69
C ILE A 14 -10.20 -17.00 16.93
N THR A 15 -11.25 -16.58 16.22
CA THR A 15 -12.14 -17.47 15.48
C THR A 15 -12.02 -17.32 13.97
N ASN A 16 -11.61 -16.14 13.48
CA ASN A 16 -11.54 -15.84 12.05
C ASN A 16 -10.58 -14.69 11.75
N VAL A 17 -9.92 -14.74 10.60
CA VAL A 17 -9.12 -13.65 10.02
C VAL A 17 -9.58 -13.43 8.59
N THR A 18 -9.96 -12.20 8.24
CA THR A 18 -10.48 -11.86 6.90
C THR A 18 -10.10 -10.44 6.50
N SER A 19 -10.63 -9.97 5.38
CA SER A 19 -10.51 -8.58 4.93
C SER A 19 -11.81 -8.09 4.30
N THR A 20 -12.12 -6.82 4.54
CA THR A 20 -13.19 -6.10 3.81
C THR A 20 -12.79 -5.73 2.38
N ALA A 21 -11.49 -5.77 2.03
CA ALA A 21 -11.04 -5.55 0.66
C ALA A 21 -11.60 -6.64 -0.27
N PRO A 22 -11.93 -6.34 -1.54
CA PRO A 22 -12.36 -7.38 -2.48
C PRO A 22 -11.22 -8.37 -2.75
N ASN A 23 -11.57 -9.56 -3.26
CA ASN A 23 -10.55 -10.45 -3.83
C ASN A 23 -9.92 -9.78 -5.06
N GLY A 24 -8.65 -10.06 -5.31
CA GLY A 24 -7.94 -9.56 -6.49
C GLY A 24 -6.51 -9.12 -6.20
N LYS A 25 -5.97 -8.36 -7.14
CA LYS A 25 -4.58 -7.87 -7.10
C LYS A 25 -4.51 -6.50 -6.45
N PHE A 26 -3.50 -6.34 -5.59
CA PHE A 26 -3.18 -5.08 -4.93
C PHE A 26 -1.71 -4.74 -5.21
N THR A 27 -1.44 -3.48 -5.52
CA THR A 27 -0.10 -2.95 -5.81
C THR A 27 0.26 -1.84 -4.82
N VAL A 28 1.46 -1.28 -4.95
CA VAL A 28 2.06 -0.39 -3.94
C VAL A 28 1.13 0.75 -3.52
N GLY A 29 1.14 1.05 -2.22
CA GLY A 29 0.39 2.13 -1.59
C GLY A 29 -1.09 1.83 -1.34
N GLN A 30 -1.66 0.77 -1.93
CA GLN A 30 -3.03 0.37 -1.59
C GLN A 30 -3.11 -0.17 -0.16
N VAL A 31 -4.23 0.11 0.51
CA VAL A 31 -4.49 -0.34 1.87
C VAL A 31 -5.45 -1.53 1.85
N ILE A 32 -5.08 -2.57 2.59
CA ILE A 32 -5.82 -3.81 2.78
C ILE A 32 -6.15 -3.93 4.27
N PRO A 33 -7.41 -3.71 4.69
CA PRO A 33 -7.80 -3.89 6.09
C PRO A 33 -7.82 -5.37 6.46
N ILE A 34 -7.00 -5.80 7.40
CA ILE A 34 -6.99 -7.16 7.94
C ILE A 34 -7.81 -7.17 9.22
N ASN A 35 -8.88 -7.97 9.26
CA ASN A 35 -9.81 -8.06 10.38
C ASN A 35 -9.62 -9.38 11.13
N ILE A 36 -9.29 -9.31 12.42
CA ILE A 36 -9.18 -10.45 13.33
C ILE A 36 -10.42 -10.49 14.22
N THR A 37 -11.21 -11.56 14.13
CA THR A 37 -12.43 -11.76 14.92
C THR A 37 -12.16 -12.65 16.13
N PHE A 38 -12.52 -12.17 17.32
CA PHE A 38 -12.48 -12.88 18.58
C PHE A 38 -13.85 -13.47 18.95
N SER A 39 -13.88 -14.45 19.84
CA SER A 39 -15.10 -15.10 20.35
C SER A 39 -16.02 -14.16 21.14
N GLU A 40 -15.47 -13.04 21.60
CA GLU A 40 -16.15 -11.99 22.37
C GLU A 40 -15.44 -10.65 22.20
N ASN A 41 -15.97 -9.60 22.83
CA ASN A 41 -15.35 -8.28 22.76
C ASN A 41 -14.00 -8.24 23.50
N VAL A 42 -13.02 -7.57 22.90
CA VAL A 42 -11.69 -7.42 23.48
C VAL A 42 -11.27 -5.95 23.54
N PHE A 43 -10.47 -5.61 24.54
CA PHE A 43 -9.91 -4.29 24.78
C PHE A 43 -8.40 -4.36 24.58
N VAL A 44 -7.90 -3.43 23.76
CA VAL A 44 -6.50 -3.35 23.38
C VAL A 44 -5.81 -2.22 24.15
N ASN A 45 -4.65 -2.53 24.75
CA ASN A 45 -3.72 -1.54 25.27
C ASN A 45 -2.42 -1.54 24.43
N CYS A 46 -1.75 -0.39 24.35
CA CYS A 46 -0.61 -0.12 23.46
C CYS A 46 -0.92 -0.47 21.99
N THR A 47 0.10 -0.86 21.23
CA THR A 47 -0.01 -1.09 19.78
C THR A 47 0.47 -2.50 19.44
N PRO A 48 -0.38 -3.53 19.57
CA PRO A 48 -0.11 -4.85 19.03
C PRO A 48 0.25 -4.81 17.54
N GLN A 49 0.96 -5.82 17.08
CA GLN A 49 1.46 -5.93 15.72
C GLN A 49 1.12 -7.28 15.10
N LEU A 50 0.69 -7.27 13.85
CA LEU A 50 0.49 -8.46 13.04
C LEU A 50 1.60 -8.55 11.99
N VAL A 51 2.27 -9.69 11.91
CA VAL A 51 3.29 -9.94 10.88
C VAL A 51 2.65 -10.68 9.71
N LEU A 52 2.71 -10.08 8.51
CA LEU A 52 2.19 -10.66 7.27
C LEU A 52 3.31 -11.30 6.45
N GLU A 53 3.01 -12.41 5.79
CA GLU A 53 3.91 -13.06 4.83
C GLU A 53 3.80 -12.31 3.50
N THR A 54 4.75 -11.41 3.25
CA THR A 54 4.77 -10.52 2.09
C THR A 54 6.01 -10.71 1.22
N GLY A 55 6.66 -11.87 1.36
CA GLY A 55 7.80 -12.27 0.53
C GLY A 55 9.12 -12.21 1.28
N ALA A 56 10.16 -11.62 0.67
CA ALA A 56 11.50 -11.65 1.25
C ALA A 56 11.62 -10.85 2.57
N LEU A 57 10.81 -9.80 2.71
CA LEU A 57 10.69 -9.00 3.92
C LEU A 57 9.21 -8.94 4.30
N ASP A 58 8.91 -9.41 5.50
CA ASP A 58 7.56 -9.47 6.03
C ASP A 58 7.09 -8.13 6.58
N ALA A 59 5.89 -7.73 6.19
CA ALA A 59 5.26 -6.52 6.67
C ALA A 59 4.83 -6.66 8.13
N VAL A 60 5.23 -5.71 8.96
CA VAL A 60 4.76 -5.58 10.35
C VAL A 60 3.70 -4.49 10.42
N VAL A 61 2.47 -4.89 10.70
CA VAL A 61 1.29 -4.02 10.66
C VAL A 61 0.84 -3.69 12.08
N ASN A 62 0.76 -2.40 12.39
CA ASN A 62 0.28 -1.94 13.69
C ASN A 62 -1.24 -2.04 13.81
N PHE A 63 -1.72 -2.36 15.02
CA PHE A 63 -3.13 -2.26 15.39
C PHE A 63 -3.69 -0.89 15.00
N SER A 64 -4.82 -0.89 14.30
CA SER A 64 -5.44 0.33 13.76
C SER A 64 -6.71 0.73 14.49
N SER A 65 -7.64 -0.21 14.71
CA SER A 65 -8.94 0.09 15.34
C SER A 65 -9.70 -1.17 15.80
N GLY A 66 -10.80 -0.99 16.55
CA GLY A 66 -11.71 -2.08 16.93
C GLY A 66 -11.69 -2.48 18.41
N SER A 67 -10.92 -1.80 19.25
CA SER A 67 -10.92 -2.00 20.72
C SER A 67 -12.32 -1.77 21.30
N GLY A 68 -12.75 -2.63 22.22
CA GLY A 68 -14.10 -2.68 22.77
C GLY A 68 -15.12 -3.45 21.92
N THR A 69 -14.69 -4.03 20.79
CA THR A 69 -15.51 -4.90 19.93
C THR A 69 -14.86 -6.28 19.82
N ASN A 70 -15.54 -7.23 19.17
CA ASN A 70 -14.97 -8.55 18.88
C ASN A 70 -14.11 -8.58 17.61
N THR A 71 -13.93 -7.46 16.92
CA THR A 71 -13.17 -7.42 15.66
C THR A 71 -12.11 -6.34 15.71
N LEU A 72 -10.84 -6.74 15.65
CA LEU A 72 -9.70 -5.83 15.57
C LEU A 72 -9.28 -5.67 14.10
N THR A 73 -8.90 -4.45 13.72
CA THR A 73 -8.47 -4.12 12.36
C THR A 73 -7.01 -3.68 12.34
N PHE A 74 -6.26 -4.21 11.38
CA PHE A 74 -4.89 -3.88 11.04
C PHE A 74 -4.85 -3.41 9.59
N ASN A 75 -4.60 -2.12 9.35
CA ASN A 75 -4.56 -1.57 8.00
C ASN A 75 -3.18 -1.78 7.38
N TYR A 76 -3.02 -2.89 6.66
CA TYR A 76 -1.81 -3.18 5.91
C TYR A 76 -1.73 -2.29 4.67
N LYS A 77 -0.60 -1.64 4.45
CA LYS A 77 -0.32 -0.86 3.24
C LYS A 77 0.73 -1.58 2.43
N VAL A 78 0.41 -1.89 1.18
CA VAL A 78 1.31 -2.63 0.28
C VAL A 78 2.60 -1.83 0.09
N GLY A 79 3.71 -2.41 0.55
CA GLY A 79 5.05 -1.87 0.41
C GLY A 79 5.59 -2.06 -1.00
N LEU A 80 6.66 -1.34 -1.31
CA LEU A 80 7.30 -1.40 -2.62
C LEU A 80 7.85 -2.81 -2.90
N THR A 81 8.40 -3.51 -1.91
CA THR A 81 9.04 -4.81 -2.12
C THR A 81 8.13 -6.00 -1.88
N ASP A 82 6.88 -5.76 -1.50
CA ASP A 82 5.97 -6.80 -1.05
C ASP A 82 5.48 -7.61 -2.26
N ALA A 83 5.44 -8.93 -2.12
CA ALA A 83 4.95 -9.84 -3.14
C ALA A 83 4.45 -11.13 -2.50
N THR A 84 3.22 -11.53 -2.82
CA THR A 84 2.63 -12.81 -2.40
C THR A 84 1.56 -13.24 -3.38
N ALA A 85 1.52 -14.53 -3.69
CA ALA A 85 0.47 -15.09 -4.54
C ALA A 85 -0.88 -15.18 -3.80
N ASP A 86 -0.84 -15.26 -2.47
CA ASP A 86 -2.02 -15.28 -1.62
C ASP A 86 -1.64 -14.78 -0.22
N LEU A 87 -2.11 -13.58 0.13
CA LEU A 87 -1.71 -12.89 1.36
C LEU A 87 -2.21 -13.62 2.60
N ASP A 88 -1.30 -13.90 3.53
CA ASP A 88 -1.61 -14.44 4.85
C ASP A 88 -0.71 -13.81 5.92
N TYR A 89 -0.95 -14.17 7.17
CA TYR A 89 -0.01 -13.92 8.26
C TYR A 89 1.07 -15.00 8.33
N LEU A 90 2.26 -14.61 8.81
CA LEU A 90 3.47 -15.45 8.78
C LEU A 90 3.28 -16.81 9.47
N SER A 91 2.53 -16.85 10.57
CA SER A 91 2.30 -18.09 11.34
C SER A 91 1.17 -17.95 12.35
N ARG A 92 0.84 -19.06 13.03
CA ARG A 92 -0.16 -19.09 14.12
C ARG A 92 0.17 -18.16 15.30
N THR A 93 1.40 -17.66 15.40
CA THR A 93 1.87 -16.75 16.46
C THR A 93 2.24 -15.36 15.92
N ALA A 94 1.78 -15.00 14.72
CA ALA A 94 2.14 -13.73 14.08
C ALA A 94 1.53 -12.49 14.74
N LEU A 95 0.54 -12.65 15.62
CA LEU A 95 -0.03 -11.55 16.40
C LEU A 95 0.79 -11.35 17.69
N ASN A 96 1.57 -10.29 17.72
CA ASN A 96 2.46 -9.91 18.82
C ASN A 96 1.85 -8.75 19.61
N LEU A 97 1.95 -8.80 20.95
CA LEU A 97 1.39 -7.75 21.81
C LEU A 97 2.21 -6.46 21.84
N ASN A 98 3.52 -6.52 21.52
CA ASN A 98 4.42 -5.37 21.55
C ASN A 98 4.31 -4.57 22.87
N ASN A 99 4.49 -5.27 24.00
CA ASN A 99 4.31 -4.77 25.37
C ASN A 99 2.88 -4.34 25.76
N GLY A 100 1.89 -4.54 24.88
CA GLY A 100 0.47 -4.30 25.13
C GLY A 100 -0.28 -5.49 25.70
N THR A 101 -1.61 -5.38 25.70
CA THR A 101 -2.54 -6.44 26.10
C THR A 101 -3.74 -6.50 25.15
N ILE A 102 -4.35 -7.67 25.06
CA ILE A 102 -5.65 -7.90 24.43
C ILE A 102 -6.43 -8.75 25.45
N GLU A 103 -7.41 -8.13 26.10
CA GLU A 103 -8.13 -8.71 27.25
C GLU A 103 -9.64 -8.52 27.08
N ASP A 104 -10.47 -9.32 27.76
CA ASP A 104 -11.90 -9.04 27.90
C ASP A 104 -12.16 -7.92 28.94
N ALA A 105 -13.44 -7.64 29.21
CA ALA A 105 -13.83 -6.64 30.21
C ALA A 105 -13.53 -7.06 31.66
N ASP A 106 -13.32 -8.37 31.89
CA ASP A 106 -13.03 -8.96 33.20
C ASP A 106 -11.51 -9.06 33.47
N GLY A 107 -10.66 -8.66 32.52
CA GLY A 107 -9.20 -8.69 32.60
C GLY A 107 -8.57 -10.04 32.20
N ASN A 108 -9.32 -10.91 31.53
CA ASN A 108 -8.78 -12.18 31.04
C ASN A 108 -8.00 -11.97 29.73
N ASN A 109 -6.71 -12.29 29.76
CA ASN A 109 -5.86 -12.31 28.57
C ASN A 109 -6.39 -13.27 27.50
N ALA A 110 -6.52 -12.73 26.28
CA ALA A 110 -6.92 -13.47 25.09
C ALA A 110 -5.89 -14.54 24.69
N VAL A 111 -6.37 -15.62 24.10
CA VAL A 111 -5.55 -16.63 23.43
C VAL A 111 -5.30 -16.17 22.00
N LEU A 112 -4.06 -15.75 21.71
CA LEU A 112 -3.67 -15.11 20.44
C LEU A 112 -3.33 -16.10 19.32
N THR A 113 -3.61 -17.39 19.50
CA THR A 113 -3.33 -18.39 18.47
C THR A 113 -4.23 -18.16 17.26
N LEU A 114 -3.63 -17.76 16.14
CA LEU A 114 -4.33 -17.61 14.87
C LEU A 114 -4.65 -19.00 14.26
N PRO A 115 -5.68 -19.10 13.40
CA PRO A 115 -5.89 -20.29 12.56
C PRO A 115 -4.61 -20.66 11.79
N THR A 116 -4.44 -21.93 11.41
CA THR A 116 -3.29 -22.30 10.57
C THR A 116 -3.43 -21.60 9.20
N PRO A 117 -2.40 -20.91 8.68
CA PRO A 117 -2.43 -20.37 7.32
C PRO A 117 -2.89 -21.39 6.29
N GLY A 118 -3.74 -20.97 5.35
CA GLY A 118 -4.36 -21.83 4.32
C GLY A 118 -5.48 -22.75 4.80
N THR A 119 -5.88 -22.69 6.07
CA THR A 119 -7.01 -23.50 6.62
C THR A 119 -8.22 -22.64 6.94
N THR A 120 -9.39 -23.25 7.12
CA THR A 120 -10.64 -22.56 7.46
C THR A 120 -10.45 -21.51 8.56
N GLY A 121 -10.83 -20.27 8.28
CA GLY A 121 -10.71 -19.14 9.21
C GLY A 121 -9.41 -18.34 9.09
N SER A 122 -8.41 -18.80 8.33
CA SER A 122 -7.22 -18.01 8.00
C SER A 122 -7.48 -16.98 6.89
N LEU A 123 -6.57 -16.01 6.72
CA LEU A 123 -6.76 -14.92 5.75
C LEU A 123 -6.81 -15.46 4.32
N SER A 124 -5.82 -16.26 3.92
CA SER A 124 -5.72 -16.86 2.57
C SER A 124 -6.89 -17.81 2.26
N ALA A 125 -7.41 -18.53 3.27
CA ALA A 125 -8.59 -19.37 3.06
C ALA A 125 -9.88 -18.55 2.85
N ASN A 126 -9.95 -17.33 3.38
CA ASN A 126 -11.14 -16.49 3.34
C ASN A 126 -11.13 -15.47 2.19
N LYS A 127 -9.95 -15.04 1.74
CA LYS A 127 -9.77 -13.97 0.75
C LYS A 127 -8.64 -14.34 -0.20
N ALA A 128 -8.90 -14.22 -1.50
CA ALA A 128 -7.88 -14.37 -2.52
C ALA A 128 -7.28 -12.99 -2.80
N ILE A 129 -6.17 -12.67 -2.13
CA ILE A 129 -5.49 -11.38 -2.22
C ILE A 129 -4.07 -11.61 -2.76
N GLU A 130 -3.81 -11.13 -3.96
CA GLU A 130 -2.51 -11.25 -4.62
C GLU A 130 -1.79 -9.90 -4.58
N ILE A 131 -0.49 -9.94 -4.28
CA ILE A 131 0.43 -8.82 -4.46
C ILE A 131 1.48 -9.29 -5.47
N PRO A 132 1.43 -8.81 -6.73
CA PRO A 132 2.27 -9.35 -7.78
C PRO A 132 3.74 -9.05 -7.50
N ALA A 133 4.60 -10.00 -7.82
CA ALA A 133 6.03 -9.73 -7.91
C ALA A 133 6.30 -8.83 -9.12
N PHE A 134 7.17 -7.84 -8.94
CA PHE A 134 7.61 -6.96 -10.01
C PHE A 134 8.99 -7.35 -10.51
N ASN A 135 9.18 -7.34 -11.82
CA ASN A 135 10.52 -7.35 -12.39
C ASN A 135 11.12 -5.93 -12.26
N ILE A 136 12.31 -5.82 -11.68
CA ILE A 136 12.93 -4.51 -11.39
C ILE A 136 13.89 -4.14 -12.52
N ILE A 137 13.60 -3.04 -13.20
CA ILE A 137 14.42 -2.51 -14.29
C ILE A 137 14.90 -1.12 -13.89
N ALA A 138 16.19 -1.02 -13.58
CA ALA A 138 16.81 0.23 -13.17
C ALA A 138 17.82 0.72 -14.22
N GLY A 139 17.77 2.01 -14.52
CA GLY A 139 18.74 2.72 -15.34
C GLY A 139 19.97 3.14 -14.54
N THR A 140 20.67 4.12 -15.10
CA THR A 140 21.87 4.74 -14.58
C THR A 140 21.63 6.23 -14.35
N ASN A 141 22.60 6.98 -13.84
CA ASN A 141 22.49 8.45 -13.75
C ASN A 141 22.70 9.17 -15.12
N ARG A 142 22.46 8.48 -16.24
CA ARG A 142 22.58 9.01 -17.60
C ARG A 142 21.25 8.83 -18.30
N ARG A 143 21.12 9.43 -19.50
CA ARG A 143 19.96 9.16 -20.36
C ARG A 143 19.94 7.69 -20.76
N ASP A 144 18.90 7.00 -20.34
CA ASP A 144 18.64 5.60 -20.64
C ASP A 144 17.36 5.42 -21.50
N ASN A 145 17.26 4.25 -22.14
CA ASN A 145 16.05 3.80 -22.81
C ASN A 145 15.67 2.44 -22.22
N LEU A 146 14.70 2.45 -21.31
CA LEU A 146 14.26 1.27 -20.57
C LEU A 146 12.96 0.74 -21.18
N THR A 147 12.89 -0.57 -21.33
CA THR A 147 11.71 -1.27 -21.83
C THR A 147 11.42 -2.44 -20.91
N GLY A 148 10.21 -2.47 -20.35
CA GLY A 148 9.68 -3.57 -19.57
C GLY A 148 9.26 -4.75 -20.45
N THR A 149 8.44 -5.59 -19.86
CA THR A 149 8.05 -6.91 -20.36
C THR A 149 6.54 -6.93 -20.64
N ASN A 150 5.93 -8.12 -20.64
CA ASN A 150 4.46 -8.26 -20.66
C ASN A 150 3.89 -8.57 -19.26
N LEU A 151 4.74 -8.52 -18.23
CA LEU A 151 4.41 -8.72 -16.83
C LEU A 151 4.50 -7.38 -16.10
N SER A 152 4.04 -7.30 -14.86
CA SER A 152 4.24 -6.11 -14.04
C SER A 152 5.72 -5.81 -13.81
N ASP A 153 6.17 -4.66 -14.29
CA ASP A 153 7.53 -4.17 -14.16
C ASP A 153 7.60 -2.94 -13.25
N ARG A 154 8.75 -2.78 -12.59
CA ARG A 154 9.11 -1.55 -11.87
C ARG A 154 10.26 -0.87 -12.58
N LEU A 155 9.98 0.25 -13.23
CA LEU A 155 10.96 1.03 -13.97
C LEU A 155 11.47 2.18 -13.11
N ILE A 156 12.79 2.22 -12.91
CA ILE A 156 13.48 3.27 -12.16
C ILE A 156 14.51 3.91 -13.12
N GLY A 157 14.19 5.07 -13.69
CA GLY A 157 15.10 5.78 -14.59
C GLY A 157 16.40 6.21 -13.91
N GLU A 158 16.30 6.63 -12.64
CA GLU A 158 17.32 7.39 -11.90
C GLU A 158 17.47 8.82 -12.46
N GLN A 159 18.67 9.41 -12.47
CA GLN A 159 18.90 10.72 -13.06
C GLN A 159 19.13 10.57 -14.55
N GLY A 160 18.60 11.48 -15.35
CA GLY A 160 18.69 11.35 -16.78
C GLY A 160 17.48 12.02 -17.39
N ASN A 161 17.41 12.01 -18.71
CA ASN A 161 16.16 12.33 -19.39
C ASN A 161 15.76 11.05 -20.10
N ASP A 162 15.11 10.15 -19.38
CA ASP A 162 14.99 8.76 -19.79
C ASP A 162 13.78 8.55 -20.67
N ILE A 163 13.84 7.49 -21.48
CA ILE A 163 12.69 6.99 -22.24
C ILE A 163 12.28 5.68 -21.57
N LEU A 164 11.09 5.66 -20.99
CA LEU A 164 10.57 4.53 -20.23
C LEU A 164 9.36 3.95 -20.96
N THR A 165 9.36 2.63 -21.16
CA THR A 165 8.27 1.89 -21.82
C THR A 165 7.92 0.72 -20.91
N GLY A 166 6.69 0.68 -20.38
CA GLY A 166 6.25 -0.36 -19.46
C GLY A 166 6.05 -1.70 -20.17
N GLY A 167 5.40 -1.66 -21.33
CA GLY A 167 4.99 -2.83 -22.10
C GLY A 167 3.57 -3.25 -21.76
N GLY A 168 3.39 -4.52 -21.41
CA GLY A 168 2.12 -5.03 -20.90
C GLY A 168 2.26 -5.41 -19.44
N GLY A 169 1.16 -5.47 -18.69
CA GLY A 169 1.21 -5.67 -17.24
C GLY A 169 0.65 -4.45 -16.53
N ALA A 170 0.72 -4.45 -15.20
CA ALA A 170 0.46 -3.26 -14.39
C ALA A 170 1.80 -2.75 -13.90
N ASP A 171 2.30 -1.70 -14.54
CA ASP A 171 3.67 -1.23 -14.36
C ASP A 171 3.78 -0.09 -13.35
N GLU A 172 4.92 -0.02 -12.67
CA GLU A 172 5.23 1.04 -11.71
C GLU A 172 6.44 1.85 -12.17
N PHE A 173 6.23 3.13 -12.50
CA PHE A 173 7.31 4.08 -12.79
C PHE A 173 7.65 4.84 -11.52
N VAL A 174 8.86 4.62 -10.99
CA VAL A 174 9.23 5.06 -9.64
C VAL A 174 10.16 6.26 -9.67
N TYR A 175 9.71 7.34 -9.03
CA TYR A 175 10.45 8.59 -8.89
C TYR A 175 10.79 8.84 -7.43
N LYS A 176 12.08 9.09 -7.14
CA LYS A 176 12.59 9.15 -5.77
C LYS A 176 13.12 10.53 -5.39
N ARG A 177 13.50 11.37 -6.36
CA ARG A 177 14.17 12.66 -6.12
C ARG A 177 13.82 13.67 -7.21
N ILE A 178 13.86 14.97 -6.89
CA ILE A 178 13.59 16.07 -7.85
C ILE A 178 14.51 16.05 -9.10
N GLN A 179 15.67 15.38 -9.00
CA GLN A 179 16.61 15.21 -10.10
C GLN A 179 16.20 14.12 -11.11
N ASP A 180 15.28 13.22 -10.77
CA ASP A 180 14.78 12.14 -11.63
C ASP A 180 13.75 12.70 -12.64
N ARG A 181 14.02 13.87 -13.23
CA ARG A 181 13.04 14.65 -14.01
C ARG A 181 13.34 14.62 -15.50
N ALA A 182 12.37 15.08 -16.27
CA ALA A 182 12.40 15.24 -17.73
C ALA A 182 12.40 13.92 -18.50
N ASP A 183 11.86 12.88 -17.87
CA ASP A 183 11.61 11.58 -18.48
C ASP A 183 10.43 11.63 -19.44
N THR A 184 10.40 10.65 -20.34
CA THR A 184 9.29 10.38 -21.24
C THR A 184 8.81 8.95 -21.05
N ILE A 185 7.59 8.79 -20.54
CA ILE A 185 6.90 7.51 -20.51
C ILE A 185 6.13 7.34 -21.81
N THR A 186 6.35 6.21 -22.50
CA THR A 186 5.92 6.07 -23.90
C THR A 186 4.56 5.40 -24.10
N ASP A 187 4.09 4.63 -23.13
CA ASP A 187 2.95 3.72 -23.26
C ASP A 187 2.11 3.58 -21.98
N PHE A 188 2.21 4.53 -21.05
CA PHE A 188 1.46 4.52 -19.79
C PHE A 188 -0.04 4.25 -20.00
N GLN A 189 -0.57 3.25 -19.29
CA GLN A 189 -1.96 2.80 -19.34
C GLN A 189 -2.73 3.31 -18.11
N PRO A 190 -3.54 4.38 -18.23
CA PRO A 190 -4.32 4.89 -17.10
C PRO A 190 -5.27 3.83 -16.55
N GLY A 191 -5.36 3.73 -15.22
CA GLY A 191 -6.18 2.69 -14.57
C GLY A 191 -5.46 1.36 -14.35
N ILE A 192 -4.28 1.18 -14.95
CA ILE A 192 -3.50 -0.06 -14.89
C ILE A 192 -2.12 0.25 -14.30
N ASP A 193 -1.38 1.16 -14.94
CA ASP A 193 -0.04 1.56 -14.51
C ASP A 193 -0.09 2.62 -13.42
N LYS A 194 1.02 2.74 -12.69
CA LYS A 194 1.17 3.68 -11.59
C LYS A 194 2.45 4.48 -11.67
N ILE A 195 2.34 5.74 -11.25
CA ILE A 195 3.49 6.61 -10.98
C ILE A 195 3.68 6.66 -9.47
N VAL A 196 4.81 6.13 -9.01
CA VAL A 196 5.14 6.04 -7.58
C VAL A 196 6.03 7.21 -7.20
N MET A 197 5.50 8.11 -6.36
CA MET A 197 6.14 9.36 -5.97
C MET A 197 6.34 9.51 -4.46
N THR A 198 6.04 8.49 -3.66
CA THR A 198 6.17 8.54 -2.19
C THR A 198 7.54 9.04 -1.73
N ASN A 199 8.63 8.51 -2.29
CA ASN A 199 9.98 8.94 -1.94
C ASN A 199 10.33 10.32 -2.51
N LEU A 200 9.86 10.65 -3.70
CA LEU A 200 10.01 11.99 -4.29
C LEU A 200 9.41 13.05 -3.38
N LEU A 201 8.16 12.88 -2.95
CA LEU A 201 7.45 13.84 -2.10
C LEU A 201 8.12 13.99 -0.73
N ALA A 202 8.54 12.87 -0.13
CA ALA A 202 9.30 12.87 1.12
C ALA A 202 10.65 13.61 0.98
N SER A 203 11.30 13.56 -0.19
CA SER A 203 12.61 14.18 -0.40
C SER A 203 12.62 15.71 -0.22
N PHE A 204 11.46 16.36 -0.28
CA PHE A 204 11.28 17.78 -0.01
C PHE A 204 10.26 18.08 1.09
N ASN A 205 10.03 17.11 1.99
CA ASN A 205 9.19 17.24 3.19
C ASN A 205 7.72 17.61 2.92
N TYR A 206 7.17 17.19 1.78
CA TYR A 206 5.74 17.32 1.55
C TYR A 206 4.97 16.46 2.56
N SER A 207 3.99 17.07 3.24
CA SER A 207 3.22 16.44 4.33
C SER A 207 1.71 16.37 4.08
N GLY A 208 1.24 16.90 2.95
CA GLY A 208 -0.15 16.78 2.52
C GLY A 208 -0.49 15.36 2.04
N SER A 209 -1.77 15.11 1.77
CA SER A 209 -2.26 13.81 1.29
C SER A 209 -2.48 13.75 -0.21
N ASN A 210 -2.68 14.90 -0.86
CA ASN A 210 -3.00 14.98 -2.28
C ASN A 210 -2.22 16.11 -2.97
N PRO A 211 -1.00 15.83 -3.47
CA PRO A 211 -0.13 16.85 -4.07
C PRO A 211 -0.72 17.47 -5.34
N ILE A 212 -1.69 16.82 -6.00
CA ILE A 212 -2.41 17.42 -7.12
C ILE A 212 -3.37 18.50 -6.61
N ALA A 213 -4.14 18.21 -5.55
CA ALA A 213 -5.06 19.18 -4.95
C ALA A 213 -4.32 20.34 -4.29
N ASP A 214 -3.14 20.07 -3.73
CA ASP A 214 -2.31 21.05 -3.02
C ASP A 214 -1.44 21.89 -3.99
N GLY A 215 -1.57 21.67 -5.30
CA GLY A 215 -0.86 22.45 -6.34
C GLY A 215 0.62 22.10 -6.51
N ILE A 216 1.12 21.10 -5.79
CA ILE A 216 2.49 20.57 -5.93
C ILE A 216 2.67 19.86 -7.27
N ILE A 217 1.61 19.21 -7.77
CA ILE A 217 1.57 18.53 -9.05
C ILE A 217 0.49 19.15 -9.91
N SER A 218 0.83 19.52 -11.15
CA SER A 218 -0.14 19.97 -12.14
C SER A 218 0.13 19.33 -13.51
N PHE A 219 -0.85 19.41 -14.40
CA PHE A 219 -0.77 18.78 -15.72
C PHE A 219 -1.01 19.80 -16.82
N SER A 220 -0.22 19.70 -17.89
CA SER A 220 -0.36 20.54 -19.08
C SER A 220 -0.37 19.70 -20.35
N SER A 221 -1.34 19.93 -21.22
CA SER A 221 -1.42 19.25 -22.51
C SER A 221 -0.40 19.82 -23.51
N ARG A 222 0.32 18.94 -24.20
CA ARG A 222 1.23 19.29 -25.30
C ARG A 222 0.91 18.42 -26.53
N GLY A 223 -0.02 18.90 -27.35
CA GLY A 223 -0.57 18.09 -28.45
C GLY A 223 -1.34 16.90 -27.89
N ARG A 224 -0.96 15.67 -28.26
CA ARG A 224 -1.52 14.43 -27.72
C ARG A 224 -0.87 13.96 -26.41
N ASN A 225 0.21 14.62 -25.98
CA ASN A 225 0.95 14.26 -24.79
C ASN A 225 0.47 15.08 -23.60
N THR A 226 0.73 14.56 -22.40
CA THR A 226 0.58 15.33 -21.16
C THR A 226 1.94 15.50 -20.50
N VAL A 227 2.20 16.69 -19.97
CA VAL A 227 3.37 16.97 -19.15
C VAL A 227 2.91 17.16 -17.72
N LEU A 228 3.43 16.33 -16.81
CA LEU A 228 3.33 16.56 -15.38
C LEU A 228 4.39 17.60 -14.99
N LEU A 229 3.92 18.65 -14.32
CA LEU A 229 4.74 19.70 -13.73
C LEU A 229 4.83 19.47 -12.22
N LEU A 230 6.03 19.61 -11.66
CA LEU A 230 6.28 19.52 -10.24
C LEU A 230 6.66 20.90 -9.70
N ASP A 231 6.02 21.30 -8.62
CA ASP A 231 6.21 22.56 -7.90
C ASP A 231 6.48 22.30 -6.40
N PRO A 232 7.74 22.07 -5.99
CA PRO A 232 8.05 21.63 -4.63
C PRO A 232 7.70 22.62 -3.51
N ASP A 233 7.64 23.92 -3.79
CA ASP A 233 7.23 24.97 -2.84
C ASP A 233 5.75 25.37 -2.98
N GLY A 234 5.01 24.73 -3.90
CA GLY A 234 3.58 24.89 -4.08
C GLY A 234 3.16 26.24 -4.69
N ALA A 235 1.86 26.40 -4.90
CA ALA A 235 1.31 27.53 -5.67
C ALA A 235 1.56 28.91 -5.05
N ASP A 236 1.79 28.96 -3.73
CA ASP A 236 2.12 30.19 -2.98
C ASP A 236 3.63 30.45 -2.90
N GLY A 237 4.44 29.50 -3.41
CA GLY A 237 5.88 29.57 -3.51
C GLY A 237 6.36 30.56 -4.58
N SER A 238 7.67 30.79 -4.59
CA SER A 238 8.30 31.72 -5.55
C SER A 238 8.95 31.02 -6.73
N ALA A 239 9.19 29.70 -6.61
CA ALA A 239 9.66 28.92 -7.74
C ALA A 239 8.50 28.66 -8.71
N LEU A 240 8.87 28.37 -9.96
CA LEU A 240 7.92 27.96 -10.97
C LEU A 240 7.89 26.44 -11.04
N ALA A 241 6.68 25.88 -11.17
CA ALA A 241 6.48 24.50 -11.55
C ALA A 241 7.32 24.13 -12.79
N ARG A 242 8.01 22.99 -12.73
CA ARG A 242 8.91 22.51 -13.79
C ARG A 242 8.41 21.21 -14.39
N SER A 243 8.64 21.04 -15.69
CA SER A 243 8.41 19.75 -16.35
C SER A 243 9.18 18.64 -15.66
N TYR A 244 8.43 17.62 -15.25
CA TYR A 244 8.92 16.50 -14.49
C TYR A 244 8.78 15.19 -15.28
N ILE A 245 7.60 14.88 -15.82
CA ILE A 245 7.38 13.69 -16.66
C ILE A 245 6.58 14.10 -17.90
N THR A 246 6.94 13.54 -19.05
CA THR A 246 6.10 13.59 -20.25
C THR A 246 5.46 12.23 -20.51
N PHE A 247 4.13 12.19 -20.56
CA PHE A 247 3.35 11.02 -20.94
C PHE A 247 2.98 11.11 -22.41
N ARG A 248 3.42 10.15 -23.23
CA ARG A 248 3.03 10.10 -24.64
C ARG A 248 1.62 9.57 -24.79
N ASN A 249 0.81 10.25 -25.60
CA ASN A 249 -0.55 9.83 -25.95
C ASN A 249 -1.51 9.58 -24.77
N VAL A 250 -1.24 10.18 -23.61
CA VAL A 250 -2.14 10.16 -22.44
C VAL A 250 -2.76 11.54 -22.25
N SER A 251 -4.08 11.59 -22.05
CA SER A 251 -4.77 12.86 -21.83
C SER A 251 -4.66 13.34 -20.38
N VAL A 252 -4.76 14.65 -20.19
CA VAL A 252 -4.84 15.27 -18.85
C VAL A 252 -6.06 14.73 -18.08
N ALA A 253 -7.17 14.45 -18.78
CA ALA A 253 -8.38 13.92 -18.16
C ALA A 253 -8.16 12.52 -17.59
N ASP A 254 -7.42 11.65 -18.29
CA ASP A 254 -7.14 10.30 -17.82
C ASP A 254 -6.22 10.30 -16.59
N LEU A 255 -5.24 11.21 -16.54
CA LEU A 255 -4.35 11.37 -15.39
C LEU A 255 -5.08 11.95 -14.17
N ASN A 256 -5.99 12.91 -14.38
CA ASN A 256 -6.78 13.53 -13.31
C ASN A 256 -8.01 12.72 -12.88
N ASN A 257 -8.35 11.62 -13.56
CA ASN A 257 -9.50 10.81 -13.19
C ASN A 257 -9.18 10.04 -11.89
N PRO A 258 -9.85 10.35 -10.76
CA PRO A 258 -9.56 9.71 -9.48
C PRO A 258 -9.85 8.19 -9.49
N ASN A 259 -10.74 7.73 -10.37
CA ASN A 259 -11.06 6.31 -10.49
C ASN A 259 -9.94 5.50 -11.15
N ASN A 260 -9.02 6.15 -11.88
CA ASN A 260 -7.90 5.49 -12.53
C ASN A 260 -6.76 5.18 -11.55
N ASN A 261 -6.72 5.78 -10.36
CA ASN A 261 -5.72 5.47 -9.33
C ASN A 261 -4.26 5.45 -9.85
N ASN A 262 -3.92 6.40 -10.73
CA ASN A 262 -2.65 6.41 -11.47
C ASN A 262 -1.42 6.74 -10.62
N PHE A 263 -1.59 7.19 -9.37
CA PHE A 263 -0.51 7.76 -8.58
C PHE A 263 -0.44 7.16 -7.19
N VAL A 264 0.78 6.98 -6.70
CA VAL A 264 1.07 6.58 -5.31
C VAL A 264 1.87 7.68 -4.63
N PHE A 265 1.20 8.41 -3.74
CA PHE A 265 1.77 9.58 -3.06
C PHE A 265 2.23 9.32 -1.63
N SER A 266 1.70 8.27 -1.00
CA SER A 266 2.07 7.87 0.36
C SER A 266 2.21 6.37 0.43
#